data_AF-F6G5J4-F1
#
_entry.id   AF-F6G5J4-F1
#
_cell.length_a   1.000
_cell.length_b   1.000
_cell.length_c   1.000
_cell.angle_alpha   90.00
_cell.angle_beta   90.00
_cell.angle_gamma   90.00
#
_symmetry.space_group_name_H-M   'P 1'
#
loop_
_entity.id
_entity.type
_entity.pdbx_description
1 polymer ?
#
loop_
_entity_poly.entity_id
_entity_poly.type
_entity_poly.pdbx_seq_one_letter_code
_entity_poly.pdbx_strand_id
1 'polypeptide(L)'
;MRHRLYFLLPDVASARRVMNDLLLARITERHIHFVAREGADLTGLHEANLLQTSDIVHATQNGLVIGGGAGIIAGVVAALFPVIGEGPQWGMIGITTVLGALFGAWASSMIGSSVPNSRLKPFKKAVEEEGQILLMVDVPRSRVSELRALLQQSHPEGHFSGEEHAMPAFP
;
A
#
# COMPACT_ATOMS: atom_id res chain seq x y z
N MET A 1 -12.77 -15.23 -6.45
CA MET A 1 -12.09 -14.45 -5.38
C MET A 1 -10.67 -14.96 -5.26
N ARG A 2 -9.71 -14.05 -5.09
CA ARG A 2 -8.28 -14.39 -4.97
C ARG A 2 -7.87 -14.21 -3.51
N HIS A 3 -6.91 -14.99 -3.07
CA HIS A 3 -6.34 -14.94 -1.73
C HIS A 3 -4.87 -14.60 -1.89
N ARG A 4 -4.40 -13.69 -1.05
CA ARG A 4 -2.99 -13.33 -0.97
C ARG A 4 -2.37 -14.11 0.18
N LEU A 5 -1.35 -14.90 -0.14
CA LEU A 5 -0.57 -15.64 0.84
C LEU A 5 0.74 -14.90 1.13
N TYR A 6 1.12 -14.85 2.40
CA TYR A 6 2.35 -14.21 2.87
C TYR A 6 3.32 -15.27 3.41
N PHE A 7 4.54 -15.27 2.90
CA PHE A 7 5.62 -16.14 3.36
C PHE A 7 6.88 -15.31 3.59
N LEU A 8 7.56 -15.54 4.71
CA LEU A 8 8.89 -15.00 4.97
C LEU A 8 9.94 -16.02 4.56
N LEU A 9 10.88 -15.58 3.75
CA LEU A 9 11.99 -16.37 3.25
C LEU A 9 13.30 -15.84 3.85
N PRO A 10 14.27 -16.71 4.18
CA PRO A 10 15.48 -16.29 4.87
C PRO A 10 16.43 -15.46 3.98
N ASP A 11 16.45 -15.71 2.66
CA ASP A 11 17.44 -15.13 1.75
C ASP A 11 16.99 -15.13 0.28
N VAL A 12 17.77 -14.44 -0.57
CA VAL A 12 17.52 -14.28 -2.02
C VAL A 12 17.60 -15.61 -2.78
N ALA A 13 18.50 -16.52 -2.41
CA ALA A 13 18.62 -17.81 -3.08
C ALA A 13 17.37 -18.67 -2.81
N SER A 14 16.84 -18.63 -1.59
CA SER A 14 15.57 -19.24 -1.21
C SER A 14 14.41 -18.62 -1.98
N ALA A 15 14.36 -17.29 -2.12
CA ALA A 15 13.37 -16.59 -2.95
C ALA A 15 13.40 -17.00 -4.43
N ARG A 16 14.59 -17.18 -5.03
CA ARG A 16 14.73 -17.66 -6.41
C ARG A 16 14.25 -19.10 -6.59
N ARG A 17 14.55 -19.98 -5.63
CA ARG A 17 14.06 -21.36 -5.64
C ARG A 17 12.53 -21.39 -5.59
N VAL A 18 11.94 -20.65 -4.65
CA VAL A 18 10.47 -20.54 -4.53
C VAL A 18 9.83 -19.96 -5.78
N MET A 19 10.44 -18.94 -6.42
CA MET A 19 9.95 -18.40 -7.68
C MET A 19 9.85 -19.50 -8.75
N ASN A 20 10.90 -20.29 -8.94
CA ASN A 20 10.90 -21.36 -9.93
C ASN A 20 9.82 -22.41 -9.63
N ASP A 21 9.67 -22.81 -8.37
CA ASP A 21 8.67 -23.80 -7.95
C ASP A 21 7.24 -23.28 -8.18
N LEU A 22 6.98 -22.01 -7.92
CA LEU A 22 5.69 -21.37 -8.20
C LEU A 22 5.39 -21.29 -9.70
N LEU A 23 6.41 -21.02 -10.53
CA LEU A 23 6.26 -21.02 -11.99
C LEU A 23 5.98 -22.43 -12.53
N LEU A 24 6.65 -23.45 -11.98
CA LEU A 24 6.39 -24.86 -12.27
C LEU A 24 4.97 -25.27 -11.86
N ALA A 25 4.49 -24.76 -10.73
CA ALA A 25 3.11 -24.89 -10.26
C ALA A 25 2.08 -24.06 -11.08
N ARG A 26 2.50 -23.47 -12.20
CA ARG A 26 1.65 -22.71 -13.14
C ARG A 26 1.04 -21.46 -12.51
N ILE A 27 1.72 -20.85 -11.54
CA ILE A 27 1.39 -19.51 -11.04
C ILE A 27 2.11 -18.49 -11.92
N THR A 28 1.36 -17.58 -12.55
CA THR A 28 1.95 -16.54 -13.41
C THR A 28 2.77 -15.54 -12.59
N GLU A 29 3.91 -15.11 -13.10
CA GLU A 29 4.80 -14.10 -12.46
C GLU A 29 4.06 -12.87 -11.95
N ARG A 30 3.09 -12.35 -12.70
CA ARG A 30 2.28 -11.18 -12.30
C ARG A 30 1.49 -11.33 -10.99
N HIS A 31 1.43 -12.53 -10.43
CA HIS A 31 0.77 -12.84 -9.17
C HIS A 31 1.77 -13.20 -8.07
N ILE A 32 3.06 -13.07 -8.33
CA ILE A 32 4.16 -13.40 -7.43
C ILE A 32 4.94 -12.11 -7.21
N HIS A 33 5.00 -11.64 -5.97
CA HIS A 33 5.66 -10.41 -5.62
C HIS A 33 6.59 -10.61 -4.44
N PHE A 34 7.80 -10.06 -4.51
CA PHE A 34 8.81 -10.13 -3.47
C PHE A 34 9.09 -8.74 -2.90
N VAL A 35 9.25 -8.65 -1.59
CA VAL A 35 9.63 -7.44 -0.86
C VAL A 35 10.88 -7.75 -0.07
N ALA A 36 11.93 -6.97 -0.29
CA ALA A 36 13.17 -7.05 0.45
C ALA A 36 13.59 -5.65 0.91
N ARG A 37 14.68 -5.59 1.67
CA ARG A 37 15.33 -4.34 2.06
C ARG A 37 15.83 -3.58 0.84
N GLU A 38 15.83 -2.25 0.91
CA GLU A 38 16.48 -1.40 -0.09
C GLU A 38 17.94 -1.85 -0.32
N GLY A 39 18.31 -2.03 -1.59
CA GLY A 39 19.65 -2.49 -2.00
C GLY A 39 19.84 -4.01 -2.03
N ALA A 40 18.82 -4.81 -1.72
CA ALA A 40 18.88 -6.27 -1.95
C ALA A 40 18.89 -6.58 -3.45
N ASP A 41 19.72 -7.56 -3.87
CA ASP A 41 19.75 -8.01 -5.26
C ASP A 41 18.54 -8.90 -5.59
N LEU A 42 17.47 -8.26 -6.05
CA LEU A 42 16.26 -8.92 -6.54
C LEU A 42 16.30 -9.18 -8.04
N THR A 43 17.47 -9.17 -8.70
CA THR A 43 17.56 -9.33 -10.15
C THR A 43 16.88 -10.62 -10.61
N GLY A 44 15.80 -10.53 -11.39
CA GLY A 44 15.03 -11.72 -11.84
C GLY A 44 13.97 -12.22 -10.86
N LEU A 45 13.74 -11.51 -9.76
CA LEU A 45 12.54 -11.62 -8.92
C LEU A 45 11.61 -10.45 -9.23
N HIS A 46 10.30 -10.68 -9.24
CA HIS A 46 9.33 -9.60 -9.40
C HIS A 46 9.24 -8.80 -8.09
N GLU A 47 9.91 -7.66 -8.05
CA GLU A 47 9.80 -6.73 -6.93
C GLU A 47 8.37 -6.22 -6.81
N ALA A 48 7.82 -6.28 -5.60
CA ALA A 48 6.53 -5.69 -5.34
C ALA A 48 6.67 -4.18 -5.45
N ASN A 49 5.84 -3.54 -6.29
CA ASN A 49 5.70 -2.10 -6.23
C ASN A 49 5.00 -1.75 -4.90
N LEU A 50 5.80 -1.40 -3.88
CA LEU A 50 5.37 -1.07 -2.52
C LEU A 50 4.52 0.19 -2.46
N LEU A 51 4.55 1.00 -3.52
CA LEU A 51 3.65 2.13 -3.73
C LEU A 51 2.26 1.61 -4.10
N GLN A 52 1.61 0.93 -3.15
CA GLN A 52 0.25 0.45 -3.34
C GLN A 52 -0.70 1.66 -3.35
N THR A 53 -1.39 1.83 -4.47
CA THR A 53 -2.32 2.93 -4.78
C THR A 53 -3.37 3.19 -3.68
N SER A 54 -3.76 2.16 -2.91
CA SER A 54 -4.83 2.26 -1.90
C SER A 54 -4.51 3.22 -0.76
N ASP A 55 -3.28 3.21 -0.24
CA ASP A 55 -2.92 4.02 0.94
C ASP A 55 -2.76 5.50 0.54
N ILE A 56 -2.27 5.76 -0.67
CA ILE A 56 -2.22 7.10 -1.26
C ILE A 56 -3.64 7.63 -1.48
N VAL A 57 -4.56 6.82 -2.00
CA VAL A 57 -5.96 7.22 -2.20
C VAL A 57 -6.64 7.57 -0.88
N HIS A 58 -6.49 6.73 0.15
CA HIS A 58 -7.07 7.02 1.47
C HIS A 58 -6.43 8.24 2.14
N ALA A 59 -5.11 8.40 2.04
CA ALA A 59 -4.41 9.57 2.55
C ALA A 59 -4.90 10.86 1.84
N THR A 60 -5.01 10.82 0.51
CA THR A 60 -5.47 11.94 -0.32
C THR A 60 -6.91 12.32 0.01
N GLN A 61 -7.80 11.33 0.18
CA GLN A 61 -9.20 11.55 0.56
C GLN A 61 -9.30 12.20 1.94
N ASN A 62 -8.53 11.72 2.92
CA ASN A 62 -8.49 12.32 4.26
C ASN A 62 -7.97 13.76 4.22
N GLY A 63 -6.92 14.02 3.44
CA GLY A 63 -6.41 15.38 3.26
C GLY A 63 -7.38 16.31 2.57
N LEU A 64 -8.18 15.83 1.61
CA LEU A 64 -9.24 16.61 0.98
C LEU A 64 -10.29 17.04 2.01
N VAL A 65 -10.74 16.13 2.87
CA VAL A 65 -11.75 16.41 3.90
C VAL A 65 -11.22 17.38 4.96
N ILE A 66 -10.01 17.12 5.47
CA ILE A 66 -9.37 17.96 6.50
C ILE A 66 -9.06 19.35 5.92
N GLY A 67 -8.49 19.40 4.72
CA GLY A 67 -8.16 20.65 4.03
C GLY A 67 -9.39 21.46 3.67
N GLY A 68 -10.46 20.81 3.19
CA GLY A 68 -11.74 21.47 2.91
C GLY A 68 -12.39 22.04 4.16
N GLY A 69 -12.41 21.28 5.26
CA GLY A 69 -12.89 21.75 6.55
C GLY A 69 -12.11 22.95 7.09
N ALA A 70 -10.77 22.91 7.01
CA ALA A 70 -9.92 24.04 7.37
C ALA A 70 -10.18 25.26 6.46
N GLY A 71 -10.39 25.03 5.18
CA GLY A 71 -10.77 26.05 4.20
C GLY A 71 -12.09 26.73 4.54
N ILE A 72 -13.12 25.98 4.95
CA ILE A 72 -14.40 26.55 5.41
C ILE A 72 -14.18 27.48 6.62
N ILE A 73 -13.42 27.03 7.62
CA ILE A 73 -13.15 27.82 8.82
C ILE A 73 -12.41 29.11 8.44
N ALA A 74 -11.36 29.01 7.63
CA ALA A 74 -10.61 30.17 7.13
C ALA A 74 -11.50 31.12 6.32
N GLY A 75 -12.41 30.58 5.52
CA GLY A 75 -13.39 31.32 4.74
C GLY A 75 -14.39 32.09 5.59
N VAL A 76 -14.89 31.49 6.67
CA VAL A 76 -15.78 32.15 7.63
C VAL A 76 -15.05 33.30 8.30
N VAL A 77 -13.79 33.09 8.73
CA VAL A 77 -12.96 34.17 9.28
C VAL A 77 -12.76 35.28 8.24
N ALA A 78 -12.41 34.96 7.00
CA ALA A 78 -12.22 35.94 5.94
C ALA A 78 -13.50 36.70 5.56
N ALA A 79 -14.67 36.05 5.65
CA ALA A 79 -15.96 36.69 5.40
C ALA A 79 -16.35 37.69 6.51
N LEU A 80 -15.96 37.41 7.76
CA LEU A 80 -16.20 38.27 8.93
C LEU A 80 -15.19 39.42 9.04
N PHE A 81 -13.97 39.22 8.52
CA PHE A 81 -12.90 40.22 8.49
C PHE A 81 -12.55 40.59 7.03
N PRO A 82 -13.40 41.36 6.34
CA PRO A 82 -13.19 41.69 4.94
C PRO A 82 -11.92 42.51 4.75
N VAL A 83 -10.96 41.95 4.00
CA VAL A 83 -9.69 42.61 3.63
C VAL A 83 -9.86 43.47 2.36
N ILE A 84 -10.92 43.24 1.57
CA ILE A 84 -11.15 43.87 0.27
C ILE A 84 -12.60 44.41 0.19
N GLY A 85 -12.79 45.72 0.09
CA GLY A 85 -14.12 46.35 -0.08
C GLY A 85 -14.97 46.45 1.20
N GLU A 86 -16.20 46.95 1.05
CA GLU A 86 -17.14 47.20 2.14
C GLU A 86 -18.28 46.16 2.13
N GLY A 87 -18.20 45.16 3.04
CA GLY A 87 -19.28 44.20 3.31
C GLY A 87 -18.82 42.75 3.51
N PRO A 88 -19.67 41.87 4.08
CA PRO A 88 -19.34 40.46 4.30
C PRO A 88 -19.13 39.68 2.99
N GLN A 89 -17.97 39.04 2.84
CA GLN A 89 -17.58 38.33 1.63
C GLN A 89 -17.90 36.83 1.68
N TRP A 90 -19.19 36.47 1.66
CA TRP A 90 -19.62 35.07 1.74
C TRP A 90 -19.03 34.16 0.65
N GLY A 91 -18.72 34.71 -0.54
CA GLY A 91 -18.03 33.98 -1.62
C GLY A 91 -16.63 33.50 -1.25
N MET A 92 -15.97 34.13 -0.28
CA MET A 92 -14.65 33.75 0.18
C MET A 92 -14.63 32.37 0.83
N ILE A 93 -15.76 31.93 1.39
CA ILE A 93 -15.94 30.57 1.94
C ILE A 93 -15.75 29.52 0.85
N GLY A 94 -16.37 29.70 -0.32
CA GLY A 94 -16.22 28.77 -1.44
C GLY A 94 -14.78 28.69 -1.93
N ILE A 95 -14.12 29.84 -2.13
CA ILE A 95 -12.75 29.92 -2.64
C ILE A 95 -11.77 29.25 -1.68
N THR A 96 -11.83 29.59 -0.39
CA THR A 96 -10.94 29.04 0.64
C THR A 96 -11.19 27.56 0.91
N THR A 97 -12.43 27.09 0.79
CA THR A 97 -12.76 25.65 0.86
C THR A 97 -12.09 24.88 -0.27
N VAL A 98 -12.21 25.35 -1.51
CA VAL A 98 -11.59 24.69 -2.68
C VAL A 98 -10.07 24.71 -2.55
N LEU A 99 -9.48 25.85 -2.21
CA LEU A 99 -8.03 25.96 -2.02
C LEU A 99 -7.52 25.09 -0.87
N GLY A 100 -8.23 25.09 0.25
CA GLY A 100 -7.90 24.24 1.41
C GLY A 100 -7.98 22.77 1.07
N ALA A 101 -9.03 22.34 0.36
CA ALA A 101 -9.21 20.96 -0.07
C ALA A 101 -8.08 20.53 -1.04
N LEU A 102 -7.76 21.34 -2.04
CA LEU A 102 -6.66 21.07 -2.97
C LEU A 102 -5.31 21.00 -2.26
N PHE A 103 -5.03 21.95 -1.37
CA PHE A 103 -3.79 21.97 -0.59
C PHE A 103 -3.69 20.76 0.35
N GLY A 104 -4.79 20.42 1.03
CA GLY A 104 -4.85 19.26 1.92
C GLY A 104 -4.68 17.94 1.17
N ALA A 105 -5.31 17.78 0.01
CA ALA A 105 -5.12 16.62 -0.87
C ALA A 105 -3.66 16.51 -1.34
N TRP A 106 -3.04 17.62 -1.74
CA TRP A 106 -1.64 17.64 -2.16
C TRP A 106 -0.67 17.31 -1.00
N ALA A 107 -0.81 17.97 0.14
CA ALA A 107 0.05 17.76 1.31
C ALA A 107 -0.09 16.34 1.88
N SER A 108 -1.31 15.82 1.96
CA SER A 108 -1.56 14.44 2.40
C SER A 108 -1.05 13.40 1.40
N SER A 109 -1.07 13.68 0.10
CA SER A 109 -0.46 12.81 -0.90
C SER A 109 1.06 12.70 -0.71
N MET A 110 1.75 13.79 -0.35
CA MET A 110 3.20 13.76 -0.06
C MET A 110 3.53 12.95 1.20
N ILE A 111 2.67 13.03 2.22
CA ILE A 111 2.84 12.22 3.43
C ILE A 111 2.53 10.75 3.10
N GLY A 112 1.42 10.50 2.40
CA GLY A 112 0.97 9.16 1.99
C GLY A 112 1.95 8.41 1.09
N SER A 113 2.69 9.11 0.22
CA SER A 113 3.71 8.48 -0.62
C SER A 113 4.91 7.91 0.15
N SER A 114 5.07 8.32 1.41
CA SER A 114 6.14 7.83 2.31
C SER A 114 5.65 6.85 3.37
N VAL A 115 4.34 6.57 3.45
CA VAL A 115 3.79 5.58 4.38
C VAL A 115 3.79 4.23 3.68
N PRO A 116 4.65 3.28 4.12
CA PRO A 116 4.64 1.93 3.59
C PRO A 116 3.28 1.32 3.86
N ASN A 117 2.78 0.54 2.90
CA ASN A 117 1.53 -0.20 2.98
C ASN A 117 1.27 -0.68 4.41
N SER A 118 0.19 -0.20 5.02
CA SER A 118 -0.12 -0.49 6.42
C SER A 118 -0.12 -2.00 6.74
N ARG A 119 -0.45 -2.83 5.73
CA ARG A 119 -0.43 -4.30 5.81
C ARG A 119 0.96 -4.93 5.88
N LEU A 120 1.99 -4.20 5.46
CA LEU A 120 3.38 -4.66 5.49
C LEU A 120 4.10 -4.23 6.78
N LYS A 121 3.49 -3.37 7.61
CA LYS A 121 4.05 -2.96 8.91
C LYS A 121 4.49 -4.12 9.80
N PRO A 122 3.73 -5.24 9.93
CA PRO A 122 4.16 -6.38 10.74
C PRO A 122 5.43 -7.07 10.21
N PHE A 123 5.65 -7.04 8.89
CA PHE A 123 6.79 -7.69 8.23
C PHE A 123 8.00 -6.78 8.07
N LYS A 124 7.82 -5.46 8.26
CA LYS A 124 8.89 -4.46 8.11
C LYS A 124 10.12 -4.82 8.94
N LYS A 125 9.92 -5.24 10.18
CA LYS A 125 11.01 -5.65 11.08
C LYS A 125 11.79 -6.83 10.53
N ALA A 126 11.09 -7.87 10.08
CA ALA A 126 11.71 -9.06 9.50
C ALA A 126 12.51 -8.73 8.22
N VAL A 127 11.98 -7.86 7.36
CA VAL A 127 12.64 -7.47 6.11
C VAL A 127 13.84 -6.53 6.35
N GLU A 128 13.64 -5.47 7.14
CA GLU A 128 14.65 -4.43 7.35
C GLU A 128 15.71 -4.78 8.39
N GLU A 129 15.34 -5.44 9.49
CA GLU A 129 16.29 -5.79 10.56
C GLU A 129 16.88 -7.17 10.31
N GLU A 130 16.03 -8.18 10.08
CA GLU A 130 16.46 -9.59 9.95
C GLU A 130 16.94 -9.95 8.55
N GLY A 131 16.68 -9.09 7.54
CA GLY A 131 17.14 -9.30 6.16
C GLY A 131 16.34 -10.36 5.39
N GLN A 132 15.19 -10.75 5.92
CA GLN A 132 14.29 -11.70 5.29
C GLN A 132 13.61 -11.08 4.07
N ILE A 133 13.08 -11.94 3.21
CA ILE A 133 12.34 -11.55 2.01
C ILE A 133 10.90 -11.98 2.18
N LEU A 134 9.98 -11.02 2.05
CA LEU A 134 8.56 -11.30 2.08
C LEU A 134 8.07 -11.64 0.68
N LEU A 135 7.56 -12.86 0.53
CA LEU A 135 6.85 -13.34 -0.64
C LEU A 135 5.34 -13.14 -0.47
N MET A 136 4.72 -12.54 -1.48
CA MET A 136 3.28 -12.38 -1.63
C MET A 136 2.81 -13.10 -2.90
N VAL A 137 1.88 -14.04 -2.76
CA VAL A 137 1.34 -14.80 -3.90
C VAL A 137 -0.18 -14.72 -3.96
N ASP A 138 -0.72 -14.31 -5.11
CA ASP A 138 -2.15 -14.15 -5.37
C ASP A 138 -2.77 -15.35 -6.11
N VAL A 139 -3.38 -16.27 -5.36
CA VAL A 139 -3.96 -17.51 -5.88
C VAL A 139 -5.49 -17.58 -5.76
N PRO A 140 -6.19 -18.32 -6.63
CA PRO A 140 -7.61 -18.64 -6.43
C PRO A 140 -7.82 -19.45 -5.14
N ARG A 141 -8.96 -19.24 -4.47
CA ARG A 141 -9.32 -19.96 -3.22
C ARG A 141 -9.14 -21.48 -3.31
N SER A 142 -9.48 -22.08 -4.46
CA SER A 142 -9.37 -23.52 -4.68
C SER A 142 -7.93 -24.05 -4.62
N ARG A 143 -6.92 -23.20 -4.88
CA ARG A 143 -5.51 -23.58 -4.90
C ARG A 143 -4.72 -23.13 -3.66
N VAL A 144 -5.37 -22.49 -2.69
CA VAL A 144 -4.70 -22.04 -1.46
C VAL A 144 -4.10 -23.21 -0.69
N SER A 145 -4.90 -24.26 -0.45
CA SER A 145 -4.48 -25.43 0.33
C SER A 145 -3.34 -26.18 -0.37
N GLU A 146 -3.45 -26.34 -1.68
CA GLU A 146 -2.44 -26.99 -2.53
C GLU A 146 -1.12 -26.23 -2.48
N LEU A 147 -1.15 -24.91 -2.70
CA LEU A 147 0.06 -24.09 -2.70
C LEU A 147 0.71 -24.01 -1.31
N ARG A 148 -0.11 -23.93 -0.25
CA ARG A 148 0.39 -23.97 1.13
C ARG A 148 1.12 -25.27 1.42
N ALA A 149 0.55 -26.41 1.02
CA ALA A 149 1.18 -27.70 1.20
C ALA A 149 2.48 -27.84 0.38
N LEU A 150 2.46 -27.41 -0.89
CA LEU A 150 3.64 -27.39 -1.77
C LEU A 150 4.78 -26.58 -1.13
N LEU A 151 4.50 -25.35 -0.72
CA LEU A 151 5.52 -24.46 -0.16
C LEU A 151 6.06 -24.96 1.19
N GLN A 152 5.19 -25.53 2.05
CA GLN A 152 5.65 -26.11 3.31
C GLN A 152 6.50 -27.38 3.12
N GLN A 153 6.25 -28.16 2.07
CA GLN A 153 7.03 -29.36 1.78
C GLN A 153 8.36 -29.03 1.07
N SER A 154 8.33 -28.16 0.06
CA SER A 154 9.51 -27.82 -0.74
C SER A 154 10.43 -26.80 -0.06
N HIS A 155 9.88 -25.96 0.82
CA HIS A 155 10.60 -24.85 1.46
C HIS A 155 10.29 -24.77 2.96
N PRO A 156 10.75 -25.74 3.78
CA PRO A 156 10.60 -25.69 5.23
C PRO A 156 11.30 -24.49 5.88
N GLU A 157 12.27 -23.88 5.19
CA GLU A 157 12.92 -22.64 5.58
C GLU A 157 12.00 -21.41 5.51
N GLY A 158 10.88 -21.49 4.78
CA GLY A 158 9.91 -20.41 4.64
C GLY A 158 8.88 -20.45 5.76
N HIS A 159 8.72 -19.33 6.48
CA HIS A 159 7.68 -19.23 7.50
C HIS A 159 6.37 -18.72 6.89
N PHE A 160 5.27 -19.45 7.10
CA PHE A 160 3.94 -18.99 6.71
C PHE A 160 3.48 -17.89 7.67
N SER A 161 3.30 -16.68 7.15
CA SER A 161 3.08 -15.50 7.97
C SER A 161 1.65 -14.95 7.90
N GLY A 162 0.79 -15.53 7.05
CA GLY A 162 -0.63 -15.20 7.01
C GLY A 162 -1.30 -15.44 5.66
N GLU A 163 -2.63 -15.45 5.69
CA GLU A 163 -3.49 -15.47 4.50
C GLU A 163 -4.47 -14.30 4.60
N GLU A 164 -4.49 -13.46 3.57
CA GLU A 164 -5.48 -12.39 3.44
C GLU A 164 -6.44 -12.74 2.30
N HIS A 165 -7.74 -12.57 2.54
CA HIS A 165 -8.70 -12.56 1.43
C HIS A 165 -8.45 -11.27 0.64
N ALA A 166 -8.12 -11.37 -0.65
CA ALA A 166 -7.99 -10.17 -1.46
C ALA A 166 -9.34 -9.45 -1.42
N MET A 167 -9.35 -8.23 -0.88
CA MET A 167 -10.54 -7.38 -0.89
C MET A 167 -11.07 -7.33 -2.33
N PRO A 168 -12.40 -7.41 -2.54
CA PRO A 168 -12.94 -7.29 -3.88
C PRO A 168 -12.45 -5.97 -4.47
N ALA A 169 -11.87 -6.03 -5.67
CA ALA A 169 -11.70 -4.84 -6.49
C ALA A 169 -13.12 -4.40 -6.88
N PHE A 170 -13.78 -3.64 -6.01
CA PHE A 170 -15.00 -2.96 -6.38
C PHE A 170 -14.62 -1.83 -7.35
N PRO A 171 -15.33 -1.70 -8.49
CA PRO A 171 -15.19 -0.56 -9.38
C PRO A 171 -15.69 0.74 -8.73
#